data_AF-K7ZQX6-F1
#
_entry.id   AF-K7ZQX6-F1
#
_cell.length_a   1.000
_cell.length_b   1.000
_cell.length_c   1.000
_cell.angle_alpha   90.00
_cell.angle_beta   90.00
_cell.angle_gamma   90.00
#
_symmetry.space_group_name_H-M   'P 1'
#
loop_
_entity.id
_entity.type
_entity.pdbx_description
1 polymer ?
#
loop_
_entity_poly.entity_id
_entity_poly.type
_entity_poly.pdbx_seq_one_letter_code
_entity_poly.pdbx_strand_id
1 'polypeptide(L)' 'VVVAGIDATPDGLAAMKAGELDVTVYQNATKQGEVAVQTAIALAKGEKPEHNIWVPFEPVTPENLSQYE' A
#
# COMPACT_ATOMS: atom_id res chain seq x y z
N VAL A 1 -21.10 -6.80 11.75
CA VAL A 1 -20.82 -6.03 10.53
C VAL A 1 -19.31 -6.07 10.37
N VAL A 2 -18.79 -6.28 9.15
CA VAL A 2 -17.35 -6.18 8.89
C VAL A 2 -17.05 -4.80 8.35
N VAL A 3 -16.07 -4.10 8.92
CA VAL A 3 -15.58 -2.80 8.50
C VAL A 3 -14.19 -2.98 7.89
N ALA A 4 -14.06 -2.64 6.61
CA ALA A 4 -12.82 -2.75 5.86
C ALA A 4 -12.33 -1.36 5.41
N GLY A 5 -11.04 -1.11 5.59
CA GLY A 5 -10.37 0.15 5.27
C GLY A 5 -9.30 -0.03 4.19
N ILE A 6 -8.66 1.08 3.85
CA ILE A 6 -7.57 1.14 2.89
C ILE A 6 -6.44 2.01 3.45
N ASP A 7 -5.25 1.84 2.88
CA ASP A 7 -4.01 2.59 3.11
C ASP A 7 -3.22 2.20 4.37
N ALA A 8 -3.87 1.59 5.37
CA ALA A 8 -3.22 1.27 6.64
C ALA A 8 -2.57 2.51 7.29
N THR A 9 -3.29 3.64 7.26
CA THR A 9 -2.83 4.88 7.89
C THR A 9 -2.65 4.70 9.39
N PRO A 10 -1.87 5.56 10.08
CA PRO A 10 -1.74 5.51 11.54
C PRO A 10 -3.09 5.49 12.27
N ASP A 11 -4.07 6.29 11.79
CA ASP A 11 -5.42 6.31 12.33
C ASP A 11 -6.17 5.01 12.05
N GLY A 12 -6.00 4.42 10.85
CA GLY A 12 -6.57 3.12 10.51
C GLY A 12 -6.02 2.00 11.39
N LEU A 13 -4.71 1.97 11.64
CA LEU A 13 -4.07 1.02 12.54
C LEU A 13 -4.52 1.22 14.00
N ALA A 14 -4.69 2.47 14.44
CA ALA A 14 -5.25 2.78 15.75
C ALA A 14 -6.71 2.30 15.88
N ALA A 15 -7.54 2.51 14.85
CA ALA A 15 -8.91 2.01 14.82
C ALA A 15 -8.98 0.48 14.82
N MET A 16 -8.04 -0.19 14.16
CA MET A 16 -7.91 -1.65 14.24
C MET A 16 -7.57 -2.12 15.66
N LYS A 17 -6.64 -1.45 16.34
CA LYS A 17 -6.33 -1.73 17.75
C LYS A 17 -7.52 -1.51 18.69
N ALA A 18 -8.36 -0.53 18.38
CA ALA A 18 -9.57 -0.23 19.14
C ALA A 18 -10.74 -1.20 18.85
N GLY A 19 -10.61 -2.06 17.83
CA GLY A 19 -11.67 -2.99 17.41
C GLY A 19 -12.78 -2.31 16.59
N GLU A 20 -12.52 -1.12 16.04
CA GLU A 20 -13.45 -0.34 15.22
C GLU A 20 -13.29 -0.63 13.72
N LEU A 21 -12.12 -1.15 13.33
CA LEU A 21 -11.77 -1.56 11.96
C LEU A 21 -11.28 -3.01 11.96
N ASP A 22 -11.88 -3.87 11.13
CA ASP A 22 -11.54 -5.31 11.14
C ASP A 22 -10.33 -5.63 10.26
N VAL A 23 -10.14 -4.86 9.18
CA VAL A 23 -9.08 -5.07 8.19
C VAL A 23 -8.78 -3.77 7.46
N THR A 24 -7.54 -3.57 7.05
CA THR A 24 -7.17 -2.52 6.09
C THR A 24 -6.22 -3.08 5.04
N VAL A 25 -6.19 -2.50 3.84
CA VAL A 25 -5.25 -2.91 2.80
C VAL A 25 -4.12 -1.89 2.70
N TYR A 26 -2.90 -2.30 3.02
CA TYR A 26 -1.71 -1.47 2.85
C TYR A 26 -1.36 -1.34 1.36
N GLN A 27 -1.05 -0.11 0.97
CA GLN A 27 -0.54 0.25 -0.34
C GLN A 27 0.84 0.85 -0.20
N ASN A 28 1.86 0.23 -0.79
CA ASN A 28 3.23 0.73 -0.68
C ASN A 28 3.44 2.01 -1.53
N ALA A 29 3.05 3.16 -0.99
CA ALA A 29 3.15 4.46 -1.65
C ALA A 29 4.60 4.84 -2.00
N THR A 30 5.55 4.49 -1.13
CA THR A 30 6.98 4.71 -1.39
C THR A 30 7.43 3.96 -2.64
N LYS A 31 7.06 2.68 -2.77
CA LYS A 31 7.41 1.87 -3.94
C LYS A 31 6.71 2.36 -5.20
N GLN A 32 5.45 2.79 -5.09
CA GLN A 32 4.73 3.41 -6.22
C GLN A 32 5.46 4.65 -6.72
N GLY A 33 5.90 5.53 -5.82
CA GLY A 33 6.68 6.72 -6.19
C GLY A 33 8.04 6.38 -6.81
N GLU A 34 8.77 5.43 -6.21
CA GLU A 34 10.06 4.96 -6.72
C GLU A 34 9.95 4.42 -8.15
N VAL A 35 9.00 3.51 -8.38
CA VAL A 35 8.76 2.89 -9.68
C VAL A 35 8.28 3.94 -10.69
N ALA A 36 7.45 4.90 -10.28
CA ALA A 36 6.99 5.96 -11.18
C ALA A 36 8.17 6.81 -11.69
N VAL A 37 9.09 7.21 -10.80
CA VAL A 37 10.28 7.98 -11.18
C VAL A 37 11.23 7.16 -12.05
N GLN A 38 11.47 5.88 -11.70
CA GLN A 38 12.29 4.98 -12.50
C GLN A 38 11.73 4.80 -13.92
N THR A 39 10.43 4.59 -14.05
CA THR A 39 9.74 4.47 -15.34
C THR A 39 9.83 5.76 -16.14
N ALA A 40 9.66 6.92 -15.52
CA ALA A 40 9.82 8.21 -16.21
C ALA A 40 11.24 8.39 -16.76
N ILE A 41 12.27 8.00 -16.00
CA ILE A 41 13.66 8.03 -16.44
C ILE A 41 13.90 7.07 -17.60
N ALA A 42 13.36 5.85 -17.53
CA ALA A 42 13.47 4.85 -18.60
C ALA A 42 12.84 5.37 -19.91
N LEU A 43 11.63 5.94 -19.82
CA LEU A 43 10.96 6.57 -20.97
C LEU A 43 11.78 7.72 -21.55
N ALA A 44 12.37 8.57 -20.71
CA ALA A 44 13.22 9.67 -21.16
C ALA A 44 14.49 9.19 -21.89
N LYS A 45 14.95 7.96 -21.63
CA LYS A 45 16.06 7.31 -22.34
C LYS A 45 15.64 6.58 -23.62
N GLY A 46 14.34 6.59 -23.96
CA GLY A 46 13.80 5.87 -25.11
C GLY A 46 13.58 4.38 -24.87
N GLU A 47 13.64 3.92 -23.62
CA GLU A 47 13.29 2.56 -23.24
C GLU A 47 11.76 2.38 -23.32
N LYS A 48 11.31 1.12 -23.36
CA LYS A 48 9.88 0.74 -23.42
C LYS A 48 9.51 -0.08 -22.18
N PRO A 49 9.38 0.56 -21.01
CA PRO A 49 8.94 -0.13 -19.80
C PRO A 49 7.50 -0.63 -19.95
N GLU A 50 7.10 -1.54 -19.07
CA GLU A 50 5.72 -2.01 -18.97
C GLU A 50 4.74 -0.83 -18.77
N HIS A 51 3.63 -0.87 -19.50
CA HIS A 51 2.60 0.16 -19.39
C HIS A 51 1.86 0.12 -18.05
N ASN A 52 1.66 -1.10 -17.52
CA ASN A 52 0.98 -1.32 -16.26
C ASN A 52 1.94 -1.99 -15.28
N ILE A 53 2.36 -1.23 -14.26
CA ILE A 53 3.26 -1.75 -13.22
C ILE A 53 2.46 -1.92 -11.94
N TRP A 54 2.32 -3.17 -11.51
CA TRP A 54 1.57 -3.50 -10.31
C TRP A 54 2.48 -3.47 -9.08
N VAL A 55 2.16 -2.61 -8.11
CA VAL A 55 2.75 -2.66 -6.78
C VAL A 55 1.83 -3.50 -5.89
N PRO A 56 2.33 -4.56 -5.23
CA PRO A 56 1.49 -5.45 -4.43
C PRO A 56 0.74 -4.71 -3.32
N PHE A 57 -0.51 -5.14 -3.12
CA PHE A 57 -1.35 -4.76 -1.99
C PHE A 57 -1.18 -5.81 -0.91
N GLU A 58 -1.12 -5.36 0.34
CA GLU A 58 -0.90 -6.25 1.48
C GLU A 58 -2.08 -6.13 2.44
N PRO A 59 -2.83 -7.22 2.72
CA PRO A 59 -3.86 -7.18 3.74
C PRO A 59 -3.23 -7.03 5.13
N VAL A 60 -3.72 -6.06 5.88
CA VAL A 60 -3.37 -5.86 7.29
C VAL A 60 -4.53 -6.34 8.13
N THR A 61 -4.26 -7.34 8.96
CA THR A 61 -5.19 -8.00 9.87
C THR A 61 -4.63 -7.95 11.30
N PRO A 62 -5.41 -8.25 12.33
CA PRO A 62 -4.90 -8.27 13.71
C PRO A 62 -3.65 -9.14 13.91
N GLU A 63 -3.48 -10.20 13.09
CA GLU A 63 -2.34 -11.12 13.18
C GLU A 63 -1.01 -10.51 12.70
N ASN A 64 -1.03 -9.55 11.79
CA ASN A 64 0.18 -8.93 11.21
C ASN A 64 0.27 -7.42 11.45
N LEU A 65 -0.68 -6.83 12.17
CA LEU A 65 -0.77 -5.40 12.42
C LEU A 65 0.54 -4.80 12.98
N SER A 66 1.25 -5.52 13.84
CA SER A 66 2.54 -5.09 14.42
C SER A 66 3.67 -4.90 13.41
N GLN A 67 3.52 -5.38 12.18
CA GLN A 67 4.50 -5.19 11.10
C GLN A 67 4.35 -3.82 10.40
N TYR A 68 3.24 -3.12 10.66
CA TYR A 68 2.88 -1.85 10.02
C TYR A 68 2.85 -0.67 11.02
N GLU A 69 3.24 -0.91 12.27
CA GLU A 69 3.34 0.11 13.34
C GLU A 69 4.66 0.89 13.36
#